data_AF-A0A2W4I1X8-F1
#
_entry.id   AF-A0A2W4I1X8-F1
#
_cell.length_a   1.000
_cell.length_b   1.000
_cell.length_c   1.000
_cell.angle_alpha   90.00
_cell.angle_beta   90.00
_cell.angle_gamma   90.00
#
_symmetry.space_group_name_H-M   'P 1'
#
loop_
_entity.id
_entity.type
_entity.pdbx_description
1 polymer ?
#
loop_
_entity_poly.entity_id
_entity_poly.type
_entity_poly.pdbx_seq_one_letter_code
_entity_poly.pdbx_strand_id
1 'polypeptide(L)'
;MYLQSQLEGLESIFIELMPYGVELKRQQVQDFYDKRYDNATKPVAQVAENELRRQFNTKANQVRNLVDSAESLGDVSNKVNLIRAAASLPGDRSKGLKPSILTYCKSIVFENKVEPQLLAEILQSQDVGPVEARMLLASTMFVVPKSVEHGSEMLLARDLLAQIIGLIRSEQILQRNDPFLNASLCSLDGMDEDQD
;
A
#
# COMPACT_ATOMS: atom_id res chain seq x y z
N MET A 1 -9.62 12.06 4.98
CA MET A 1 -9.87 12.14 3.52
C MET A 1 -8.59 12.06 2.70
N TYR A 2 -7.54 12.86 2.98
CA TYR A 2 -6.29 12.80 2.20
C TYR A 2 -5.61 11.42 2.19
N LEU A 3 -5.28 10.86 3.37
CA LEU A 3 -4.62 9.56 3.48
C LEU A 3 -5.45 8.42 2.87
N GLN A 4 -6.77 8.46 3.00
CA GLN A 4 -7.68 7.50 2.36
C GLN A 4 -7.52 7.55 0.83
N SER A 5 -7.58 8.75 0.24
CA SER A 5 -7.38 8.91 -1.21
C SER A 5 -5.99 8.48 -1.68
N GLN A 6 -4.95 8.62 -0.84
CA GLN A 6 -3.61 8.15 -1.17
C GLN A 6 -3.52 6.62 -1.10
N LEU A 7 -4.15 6.01 -0.09
CA LEU A 7 -4.24 4.57 0.04
C LEU A 7 -4.99 3.95 -1.15
N GLU A 8 -6.14 4.49 -1.55
CA GLU A 8 -6.90 4.03 -2.72
C GLU A 8 -6.09 4.13 -4.02
N GLY A 9 -5.28 5.20 -4.15
CA GLY A 9 -4.32 5.32 -5.24
C GLY A 9 -3.22 4.26 -5.19
N LEU A 10 -2.73 3.92 -4.00
CA LEU A 10 -1.71 2.89 -3.78
C LEU A 10 -2.26 1.49 -4.09
N GLU A 11 -3.45 1.17 -3.60
CA GLU A 11 -4.18 -0.08 -3.90
C GLU A 11 -4.39 -0.24 -5.41
N SER A 12 -4.88 0.81 -6.06
CA SER A 12 -5.03 0.85 -7.52
C SER A 12 -3.71 0.52 -8.23
N ILE A 13 -2.59 1.10 -7.79
CA ILE A 13 -1.29 0.83 -8.39
C ILE A 13 -0.89 -0.64 -8.22
N PHE A 14 -0.93 -1.16 -7.00
CA PHE A 14 -0.41 -2.50 -6.68
C PHE A 14 -1.31 -3.63 -7.18
N ILE A 15 -2.63 -3.44 -7.16
CA ILE A 15 -3.63 -4.48 -7.46
C ILE A 15 -4.13 -4.38 -8.91
N GLU A 16 -4.26 -3.17 -9.46
CA GLU A 16 -4.89 -2.98 -10.77
C GLU A 16 -3.91 -2.63 -11.89
N LEU A 17 -2.82 -1.90 -11.62
CA LEU A 17 -1.92 -1.41 -12.67
C LEU A 17 -0.66 -2.28 -12.82
N MET A 18 0.07 -2.50 -11.72
CA MET A 18 1.33 -3.24 -11.72
C MET A 18 1.19 -4.68 -12.27
N PRO A 19 0.16 -5.47 -11.94
CA PRO A 19 0.00 -6.82 -12.49
C PRO A 19 -0.14 -6.85 -14.02
N TYR A 20 -0.57 -5.74 -14.63
CA TYR A 20 -0.70 -5.58 -16.07
C TYR A 20 0.45 -4.80 -16.70
N GLY A 21 1.50 -4.49 -15.93
CA GLY A 21 2.68 -3.76 -16.43
C GLY A 21 2.38 -2.33 -16.90
N VAL A 22 1.33 -1.70 -16.37
CA VAL A 22 0.98 -0.32 -16.74
C VAL A 22 2.05 0.63 -16.22
N GLU A 23 2.65 1.41 -17.13
CA GLU A 23 3.61 2.43 -16.75
C GLU A 23 2.93 3.56 -15.97
N LEU A 24 3.53 4.00 -14.87
CA LEU A 24 2.98 5.02 -13.98
C LEU A 24 3.18 6.45 -14.52
N LYS A 25 2.84 6.66 -15.80
CA LYS A 25 2.79 7.98 -16.44
C LYS A 25 1.35 8.46 -16.52
N ARG A 26 1.14 9.78 -16.38
CA ARG A 26 -0.21 10.41 -16.39
C ARG A 26 -1.11 9.91 -17.52
N GLN A 27 -0.60 9.83 -18.76
CA GLN A 27 -1.39 9.39 -19.91
C GLN A 27 -1.69 7.88 -19.87
N GLN A 28 -0.69 7.05 -19.55
CA GLN A 28 -0.84 5.59 -19.51
C GLN A 28 -1.84 5.13 -18.43
N VAL A 29 -1.84 5.80 -17.27
CA VAL A 29 -2.85 5.60 -16.22
C VAL A 29 -4.25 5.95 -16.72
N GLN A 30 -4.41 7.09 -17.42
CA GLN A 30 -5.71 7.49 -17.97
C GLN A 30 -6.19 6.50 -19.04
N ASP A 31 -5.32 6.13 -19.98
CA ASP A 31 -5.65 5.20 -21.07
C ASP A 31 -6.09 3.83 -20.52
N PHE A 32 -5.44 3.35 -19.46
CA PHE A 32 -5.82 2.10 -18.79
C PHE A 32 -7.26 2.17 -18.25
N TYR A 33 -7.61 3.24 -17.54
CA TYR A 33 -8.95 3.39 -16.95
C TYR A 33 -10.03 3.72 -17.98
N ASP A 34 -9.70 4.46 -19.04
CA ASP A 34 -10.62 4.71 -20.16
C ASP A 34 -10.94 3.39 -20.88
N LYS A 35 -9.93 2.53 -21.13
CA LYS A 35 -10.15 1.20 -21.71
C LYS A 35 -11.01 0.30 -20.81
N ARG A 36 -10.81 0.35 -19.48
CA ARG A 36 -11.64 -0.38 -18.51
C ARG A 36 -13.08 0.12 -18.51
N TYR A 37 -13.28 1.44 -18.57
CA TYR A 37 -14.60 2.06 -18.71
C TYR A 37 -15.31 1.55 -19.98
N ASP A 38 -14.65 1.63 -21.14
CA ASP A 38 -15.23 1.18 -22.41
C ASP A 38 -15.62 -0.30 -22.37
N ASN A 39 -14.82 -1.14 -21.71
CA ASN A 39 -15.13 -2.55 -21.55
C ASN A 39 -16.29 -2.81 -20.58
N ALA A 40 -16.46 -1.96 -19.57
CA ALA A 40 -17.56 -2.06 -18.61
C ALA A 40 -18.90 -1.55 -19.18
N THR A 41 -18.88 -0.63 -20.15
CA THR A 41 -20.09 -0.06 -20.79
C THR A 41 -20.56 -0.83 -22.02
N LYS A 42 -19.66 -1.52 -22.75
CA LYS A 42 -20.01 -2.38 -23.90
C LYS A 42 -21.15 -3.40 -23.67
N PRO A 43 -21.30 -4.06 -22.50
CA PRO A 43 -22.26 -5.15 -22.35
C PRO A 43 -23.67 -4.75 -21.90
N VAL A 44 -23.92 -3.50 -21.45
CA VAL A 44 -25.14 -3.19 -20.65
C VAL A 44 -25.81 -1.89 -21.11
N ALA A 45 -27.07 -1.99 -21.56
CA ALA A 45 -27.89 -0.87 -22.05
C ALA A 45 -28.44 0.08 -20.95
N GLN A 46 -28.07 -0.12 -19.67
CA GLN A 46 -28.58 0.64 -18.51
C GLN A 46 -27.51 0.87 -17.45
N VAL A 47 -26.31 1.32 -17.84
CA VAL A 47 -25.35 1.85 -16.86
C VAL A 47 -25.60 3.35 -16.71
N ALA A 48 -25.52 3.87 -15.49
CA ALA A 48 -25.36 5.30 -15.28
C ALA A 48 -23.95 5.72 -15.77
N GLU A 49 -23.79 5.82 -17.09
CA GLU A 49 -22.49 6.03 -17.76
C GLU A 49 -21.70 7.19 -17.17
N ASN A 50 -22.38 8.30 -16.88
CA ASN A 50 -21.78 9.47 -16.24
C ASN A 50 -21.20 9.16 -14.86
N GLU A 51 -21.91 8.36 -14.05
CA GLU A 51 -21.46 7.98 -12.71
C GLU A 51 -20.28 7.01 -12.79
N LEU A 52 -20.37 6.02 -13.68
CA LEU A 52 -19.28 5.07 -13.89
C LEU A 52 -18.02 5.78 -14.41
N ARG A 53 -18.17 6.70 -15.38
CA ARG A 53 -17.05 7.51 -15.89
C ARG A 53 -16.44 8.36 -14.78
N ARG A 54 -17.27 8.95 -13.91
CA ARG A 54 -16.81 9.71 -12.74
C ARG A 54 -15.94 8.83 -11.83
N GLN A 55 -16.36 7.61 -11.54
CA GLN A 55 -15.59 6.68 -10.68
C GLN A 55 -14.23 6.32 -11.28
N PHE A 56 -14.18 5.97 -12.58
CA PHE A 56 -12.92 5.69 -13.27
C PHE A 56 -11.99 6.91 -13.29
N ASN A 57 -12.52 8.11 -13.55
CA ASN A 57 -11.75 9.34 -13.49
C ASN A 57 -11.23 9.64 -12.07
N THR A 58 -12.02 9.37 -11.04
CA THR A 58 -11.58 9.51 -9.64
C THR A 58 -10.40 8.60 -9.35
N LYS A 59 -10.47 7.31 -9.72
CA LYS A 59 -9.35 6.37 -9.55
C LYS A 59 -8.09 6.82 -10.31
N ALA A 60 -8.25 7.22 -11.58
CA ALA A 60 -7.14 7.73 -12.38
C ALA A 60 -6.46 8.94 -11.71
N ASN A 61 -7.26 9.87 -11.16
CA ASN A 61 -6.74 11.03 -10.46
C ASN A 61 -6.05 10.68 -9.14
N GLN A 62 -6.57 9.72 -8.38
CA GLN A 62 -5.92 9.23 -7.15
C GLN A 62 -4.54 8.65 -7.43
N VAL A 63 -4.43 7.79 -8.45
CA VAL A 63 -3.16 7.23 -8.90
C VAL A 63 -2.21 8.35 -9.33
N ARG A 64 -2.66 9.27 -10.19
CA ARG A 64 -1.82 10.36 -10.71
C ARG A 64 -1.30 11.27 -9.60
N ASN A 65 -2.15 11.64 -8.65
CA ASN A 65 -1.75 12.48 -7.52
C ASN A 65 -0.72 11.79 -6.61
N LEU A 66 -0.84 10.46 -6.44
CA LEU A 66 0.14 9.68 -5.70
C LEU A 66 1.47 9.56 -6.46
N VAL A 67 1.43 9.34 -7.77
CA VAL A 67 2.62 9.31 -8.64
C VAL A 67 3.37 10.64 -8.56
N ASP A 68 2.68 11.77 -8.78
CA ASP A 68 3.28 13.11 -8.66
C ASP A 68 3.92 13.32 -7.27
N SER A 69 3.26 12.77 -6.23
CA SER A 69 3.76 12.83 -4.85
C SER A 69 5.02 11.98 -4.64
N ALA A 70 5.09 10.80 -5.24
CA ALA A 70 6.24 9.92 -5.15
C ALA A 70 7.45 10.43 -5.95
N GLU A 71 7.22 11.08 -7.10
CA GLU A 71 8.27 11.75 -7.87
C GLU A 71 9.02 12.81 -7.05
N SER A 72 8.32 13.49 -6.12
CA SER A 72 8.98 14.44 -5.21
C SER A 72 9.91 13.79 -4.18
N LEU A 73 9.77 12.48 -3.94
CA LEU A 73 10.59 11.70 -3.01
C LEU A 73 11.75 10.98 -3.71
N GLY A 74 11.67 10.81 -5.03
CA GLY A 74 12.66 10.11 -5.84
C GLY A 74 12.03 9.36 -7.02
N ASP A 75 12.56 8.19 -7.33
CA ASP A 75 12.06 7.36 -8.42
C ASP A 75 10.67 6.78 -8.11
N VAL A 76 9.69 7.03 -8.97
CA VAL A 76 8.31 6.53 -8.84
C VAL A 76 8.17 5.05 -9.20
N SER A 77 9.13 4.48 -9.92
CA SER A 77 9.20 3.03 -10.16
C SER A 77 9.58 2.26 -8.87
N ASN A 78 10.16 2.96 -7.89
CA ASN A 78 10.45 2.40 -6.59
C ASN A 78 9.17 2.33 -5.75
N LYS A 79 8.66 1.10 -5.59
CA LYS A 79 7.49 0.77 -4.77
C LYS A 79 7.53 1.34 -3.35
N VAL A 80 8.71 1.42 -2.72
CA VAL A 80 8.85 2.00 -1.37
C VAL A 80 8.61 3.51 -1.38
N ASN A 81 8.96 4.22 -2.46
CA ASN A 81 8.66 5.65 -2.59
C ASN A 81 7.15 5.89 -2.76
N LEU A 82 6.45 5.04 -3.51
CA LEU A 82 4.99 5.07 -3.61
C LEU A 82 4.33 4.85 -2.24
N ILE A 83 4.76 3.83 -1.50
CA ILE A 83 4.28 3.54 -0.15
C ILE A 83 4.54 4.73 0.79
N ARG A 84 5.75 5.29 0.77
CA ARG A 84 6.12 6.46 1.58
C ARG A 84 5.27 7.68 1.23
N ALA A 85 5.08 7.96 -0.05
CA ALA A 85 4.26 9.07 -0.52
C ALA A 85 2.82 8.95 -0.03
N ALA A 86 2.26 7.74 -0.05
CA ALA A 86 0.90 7.49 0.40
C ALA A 86 0.74 7.55 1.92
N ALA A 87 1.73 7.03 2.66
CA ALA A 87 1.76 6.99 4.12
C ALA A 87 1.99 8.37 4.77
N SER A 88 2.53 9.33 4.01
CA SER A 88 2.94 10.64 4.52
C SER A 88 1.90 11.73 4.24
N LEU A 89 1.62 12.56 5.23
CA LEU A 89 1.01 13.87 4.95
C LEU A 89 2.03 14.76 4.23
N PRO A 90 1.59 15.76 3.44
CA PRO A 90 2.51 16.63 2.70
C PRO A 90 3.64 17.23 3.54
N GLY A 91 3.36 17.63 4.79
CA GLY A 91 4.34 18.21 5.71
C GLY A 91 5.30 17.20 6.36
N ASP A 92 5.03 15.89 6.27
CA ASP A 92 5.85 14.84 6.89
C ASP A 92 6.85 14.21 5.92
N ARG A 93 6.74 14.50 4.62
CA ARG A 93 7.55 13.90 3.56
C ARG A 93 9.06 14.17 3.69
N SER A 94 9.41 15.34 4.20
CA SER A 94 10.81 15.75 4.43
C SER A 94 11.39 15.17 5.73
N LYS A 95 10.56 14.58 6.60
CA LYS A 95 11.05 13.95 7.83
C LYS A 95 11.81 12.67 7.49
N GLY A 96 12.96 12.49 8.15
CA GLY A 96 13.73 11.25 8.06
C GLY A 96 12.90 10.08 8.58
N LEU A 97 13.08 8.93 7.96
CA LEU A 97 12.57 7.65 8.47
C LEU A 97 13.70 6.92 9.17
N LYS A 98 13.35 6.11 10.17
CA LYS A 98 14.30 5.19 10.77
C LYS A 98 14.89 4.24 9.72
N PRO A 99 16.22 4.01 9.74
CA PRO A 99 16.86 3.08 8.83
C PRO A 99 16.26 1.68 8.89
N SER A 100 15.92 1.17 10.07
CA SER A 100 15.34 -0.18 10.22
C SER A 100 13.99 -0.33 9.52
N ILE A 101 13.11 0.68 9.63
CA ILE A 101 11.82 0.70 8.92
C ILE A 101 12.03 0.72 7.40
N LEU A 102 12.97 1.53 6.92
CA LEU A 102 13.26 1.61 5.48
C LEU A 102 13.85 0.30 4.95
N THR A 103 14.78 -0.31 5.69
CA THR A 103 15.36 -1.61 5.36
C THR A 103 14.28 -2.68 5.30
N TYR A 104 13.41 -2.74 6.30
CA TYR A 104 12.28 -3.67 6.33
C TYR A 104 11.38 -3.51 5.10
N CYS A 105 10.96 -2.28 4.81
CA CYS A 105 10.08 -2.00 3.67
C CYS A 105 10.73 -2.40 2.34
N LYS A 106 12.05 -2.25 2.20
CA LYS A 106 12.77 -2.67 0.98
C LYS A 106 12.84 -4.19 0.87
N SER A 107 13.27 -4.87 1.93
CA SER A 107 13.40 -6.34 1.93
C SER A 107 12.07 -7.02 1.66
N ILE A 108 10.97 -6.53 2.24
CA ILE A 108 9.67 -7.17 2.02
C ILE A 108 9.13 -6.91 0.61
N VAL A 109 9.22 -5.67 0.12
CA VAL A 109 8.62 -5.26 -1.16
C VAL A 109 9.39 -5.77 -2.38
N PHE A 110 10.72 -5.87 -2.28
CA PHE A 110 11.58 -6.26 -3.40
C PHE A 110 12.06 -7.71 -3.32
N GLU A 111 12.22 -8.24 -2.12
CA GLU A 111 12.87 -9.55 -1.91
C GLU A 111 11.91 -10.58 -1.31
N ASN A 112 10.70 -10.18 -0.88
CA ASN A 112 9.77 -11.01 -0.11
C ASN A 112 10.46 -11.66 1.10
N LYS A 113 11.32 -10.88 1.77
CA LYS A 113 12.15 -11.32 2.88
C LYS A 113 12.03 -10.38 4.07
N VAL A 114 12.10 -10.95 5.26
CA VAL A 114 12.16 -10.22 6.53
C VAL A 114 13.27 -10.80 7.39
N GLU A 115 14.27 -9.99 7.71
CA GLU A 115 15.33 -10.39 8.63
C GLU A 115 14.80 -10.52 10.07
N PRO A 116 15.01 -11.67 10.76
CA PRO A 116 14.46 -11.92 12.10
C PRO A 116 14.85 -10.84 13.12
N GLN A 117 16.13 -10.47 13.12
CA GLN A 117 16.67 -9.47 14.06
C GLN A 117 16.08 -8.08 13.79
N LEU A 118 15.85 -7.74 12.52
CA LEU A 118 15.26 -6.49 12.11
C LEU A 118 13.78 -6.41 12.53
N LEU A 119 13.02 -7.49 12.34
CA LEU A 119 11.63 -7.54 12.78
C LEU A 119 11.54 -7.41 14.30
N ALA A 120 12.39 -8.12 15.05
CA ALA A 120 12.44 -8.02 16.50
C ALA A 120 12.78 -6.60 16.98
N GLU A 121 13.75 -5.93 16.34
CA GLU A 121 14.08 -4.52 16.62
C GLU A 121 12.85 -3.61 16.44
N ILE A 122 12.13 -3.78 15.33
CA ILE A 122 10.94 -2.97 15.03
C ILE A 122 9.82 -3.21 16.04
N LEU A 123 9.52 -4.48 16.35
CA LEU A 123 8.45 -4.87 17.27
C LEU A 123 8.73 -4.46 18.72
N GLN A 124 10.00 -4.25 19.09
CA GLN A 124 10.40 -3.79 20.42
C GLN A 124 10.66 -2.27 20.47
N SER A 125 10.57 -1.57 19.34
CA SER A 125 10.85 -0.13 19.26
C SER A 125 9.67 0.69 19.79
N GLN A 126 9.92 1.55 20.78
CA GLN A 126 8.92 2.49 21.31
C GLN A 126 8.78 3.78 20.48
N ASP A 127 9.69 4.04 19.55
CA ASP A 127 9.78 5.32 18.85
C ASP A 127 9.14 5.29 17.45
N VAL A 128 8.30 4.30 17.12
CA VAL A 128 7.72 4.18 15.77
C VAL A 128 6.70 5.29 15.53
N GLY A 129 6.96 6.13 14.54
CA GLY A 129 6.08 7.25 14.19
C GLY A 129 4.88 6.84 13.32
N PRO A 130 3.87 7.72 13.16
CA PRO A 130 2.68 7.41 12.35
C PRO A 130 2.98 7.09 10.88
N VAL A 131 3.94 7.79 10.25
CA VAL A 131 4.32 7.51 8.86
C VAL A 131 4.97 6.13 8.75
N GLU A 132 5.85 5.80 9.68
CA GLU A 132 6.55 4.51 9.73
C GLU A 132 5.57 3.37 9.95
N ALA A 133 4.63 3.51 10.87
CA ALA A 133 3.56 2.55 11.10
C ALA A 133 2.73 2.28 9.84
N ARG A 134 2.32 3.33 9.12
CA ARG A 134 1.59 3.18 7.84
C ARG A 134 2.44 2.50 6.76
N MET A 135 3.74 2.80 6.71
CA MET A 135 4.65 2.15 5.78
C MET A 135 4.83 0.66 6.09
N LEU A 136 4.99 0.28 7.36
CA LEU A 136 5.05 -1.12 7.79
C LEU A 136 3.78 -1.88 7.38
N LEU A 137 2.61 -1.30 7.66
CA LEU A 137 1.32 -1.86 7.26
C LEU A 137 1.22 -2.04 5.74
N ALA A 138 1.40 -0.97 4.97
CA ALA A 138 1.25 -1.02 3.52
C ALA A 138 2.25 -1.96 2.85
N SER A 139 3.52 -1.95 3.28
CA SER A 139 4.56 -2.82 2.70
C SER A 139 4.27 -4.31 2.93
N THR A 140 3.56 -4.65 4.00
CA THR A 140 3.16 -6.03 4.33
C THR A 140 1.83 -6.40 3.68
N MET A 141 0.86 -5.49 3.67
CA MET A 141 -0.49 -5.71 3.13
C MET A 141 -0.49 -6.03 1.63
N PHE A 142 0.47 -5.49 0.87
CA PHE A 142 0.58 -5.74 -0.58
C PHE A 142 1.55 -6.86 -0.95
N VAL A 143 1.99 -7.67 0.02
CA VAL A 143 2.79 -8.87 -0.25
C VAL A 143 1.94 -9.89 -1.00
N VAL A 144 2.39 -10.29 -2.18
CA VAL A 144 1.68 -11.24 -3.04
C VAL A 144 1.88 -12.70 -2.58
N PRO A 145 3.10 -13.14 -2.21
CA PRO A 145 3.29 -14.48 -1.66
C PRO A 145 2.57 -14.70 -0.33
N LYS A 146 2.03 -15.91 -0.11
CA LYS A 146 1.42 -16.28 1.19
C LYS A 146 2.46 -16.33 2.34
N SER A 147 3.73 -16.49 2.01
CA SER A 147 4.84 -16.55 2.96
C SER A 147 6.06 -15.78 2.46
N VAL A 148 6.85 -15.29 3.41
CA VAL A 148 8.10 -14.56 3.20
C VAL A 148 9.26 -15.32 3.83
N GLU A 149 10.46 -15.15 3.28
CA GLU A 149 11.69 -15.69 3.89
C GLU A 149 11.94 -14.98 5.23
N HIS A 150 12.20 -15.76 6.28
CA HIS A 150 12.49 -15.30 7.63
C HIS A 150 13.70 -16.06 8.20
N GLY A 151 14.91 -15.62 7.80
CA GLY A 151 16.13 -16.35 8.11
C GLY A 151 16.16 -17.71 7.41
N SER A 152 16.18 -18.81 8.17
CA SER A 152 16.13 -20.18 7.63
C SER A 152 14.71 -20.74 7.49
N GLU A 153 13.70 -19.99 7.91
CA GLU A 153 12.30 -20.43 7.95
C GLU A 153 11.41 -19.57 7.05
N MET A 154 10.19 -20.03 6.79
CA MET A 154 9.17 -19.25 6.10
C MET A 154 8.16 -18.72 7.12
N LEU A 155 7.88 -17.42 7.08
CA LEU A 155 6.85 -16.79 7.91
C LEU A 155 5.63 -16.47 7.05
N LEU A 156 4.43 -16.71 7.56
CA LEU A 156 3.21 -16.35 6.83
C LEU A 156 3.06 -14.82 6.79
N ALA A 157 2.69 -14.28 5.62
CA ALA A 157 2.45 -12.84 5.45
C ALA A 157 1.33 -12.35 6.40
N ARG A 158 0.34 -13.20 6.67
CA ARG A 158 -0.70 -13.01 7.67
C ARG A 158 -0.13 -12.77 9.07
N ASP A 159 0.73 -13.68 9.55
CA ASP A 159 1.32 -13.60 10.89
C ASP A 159 2.18 -12.35 11.04
N LEU A 160 2.87 -11.97 9.97
CA LEU A 160 3.66 -10.75 9.92
C LEU A 160 2.77 -9.49 10.01
N LEU A 161 1.68 -9.44 9.23
CA LEU A 161 0.74 -8.33 9.26
C LEU A 161 0.07 -8.22 10.65
N ALA A 162 -0.32 -9.36 11.23
CA ALA A 162 -0.89 -9.42 12.58
C ALA A 162 0.06 -8.89 13.65
N GLN A 163 1.35 -9.23 13.59
CA GLN A 163 2.38 -8.72 14.51
C GLN A 163 2.52 -7.19 14.41
N ILE A 164 2.53 -6.63 13.19
CA ILE A 164 2.63 -5.17 12.97
C ILE A 164 1.38 -4.45 13.48
N ILE A 165 0.19 -4.99 13.19
CA ILE A 165 -1.07 -4.47 13.74
C ILE A 165 -1.05 -4.51 15.27
N GLY A 166 -0.53 -5.59 15.85
CA GLY A 166 -0.34 -5.75 17.30
C GLY A 166 0.48 -4.61 17.91
N LEU A 167 1.67 -4.35 17.36
CA LEU A 167 2.54 -3.23 17.76
C LEU A 167 1.81 -1.88 17.68
N ILE A 168 1.16 -1.60 16.55
CA ILE A 168 0.48 -0.32 16.32
C ILE A 168 -0.65 -0.09 17.31
N ARG A 169 -1.38 -1.16 17.68
CA ARG A 169 -2.48 -1.09 18.64
C ARG A 169 -1.99 -1.02 20.08
N SER A 170 -0.95 -1.76 20.46
CA SER A 170 -0.41 -1.73 21.83
C SER A 170 0.14 -0.37 22.19
N GLU A 171 0.90 0.23 21.27
CA GLU A 171 1.54 1.53 21.44
C GLU A 171 0.63 2.71 21.04
N GLN A 172 -0.59 2.43 20.56
CA GLN A 172 -1.56 3.44 20.09
C GLN A 172 -0.97 4.44 19.08
N ILE A 173 -0.11 3.96 18.19
CA ILE A 173 0.65 4.81 17.23
C ILE A 173 -0.30 5.49 16.24
N LEU A 174 -1.33 4.77 15.79
CA LEU A 174 -2.34 5.26 14.85
C LEU A 174 -3.71 5.38 15.50
N GLN A 175 -4.50 6.35 15.04
CA GLN A 175 -5.89 6.48 15.46
C GLN A 175 -6.73 5.31 14.93
N ARG A 176 -7.81 4.97 15.64
CA ARG A 176 -8.72 3.86 15.28
C ARG A 176 -9.36 4.00 13.90
N ASN A 177 -9.45 5.21 13.37
CA ASN A 177 -10.01 5.50 12.05
C ASN A 177 -8.92 5.80 11.01
N ASP A 178 -7.65 5.48 11.30
CA ASP A 178 -6.59 5.62 10.32
C ASP A 178 -6.85 4.65 9.14
N PRO A 179 -6.84 5.15 7.90
CA PRO A 179 -7.23 4.35 6.74
C PRO A 179 -6.30 3.17 6.50
N PHE A 180 -5.00 3.28 6.79
CA PHE A 180 -4.06 2.17 6.63
C PHE A 180 -4.31 1.08 7.66
N LEU A 181 -4.59 1.45 8.91
CA LEU A 181 -4.92 0.49 9.95
C LEU A 181 -6.19 -0.27 9.61
N ASN A 182 -7.24 0.43 9.18
CA ASN A 182 -8.51 -0.19 8.80
C ASN A 182 -8.35 -1.13 7.60
N ALA A 183 -7.65 -0.70 6.55
CA ALA A 183 -7.43 -1.55 5.38
C ALA A 183 -6.57 -2.78 5.71
N SER A 184 -5.57 -2.64 6.58
CA SER A 184 -4.75 -3.77 7.02
C SER A 184 -5.53 -4.76 7.89
N LEU A 185 -6.47 -4.30 8.71
CA LEU A 185 -7.39 -5.19 9.45
C LEU A 185 -8.29 -5.96 8.46
N CYS A 186 -8.90 -5.27 7.49
CA CYS A 186 -9.71 -5.94 6.47
C CYS A 186 -8.89 -6.92 5.61
N SER A 187 -7.64 -6.56 5.30
CA SER A 187 -6.73 -7.43 4.55
C SER A 187 -6.35 -8.66 5.35
N LEU A 188 -6.08 -8.50 6.65
CA LEU A 188 -5.80 -9.62 7.55
C LEU A 188 -6.99 -10.58 7.59
N ASP A 189 -8.22 -10.07 7.79
CA ASP A 189 -9.43 -10.88 7.80
C ASP A 189 -9.62 -11.65 6.47
N GLY A 190 -9.31 -11.02 5.33
CA GLY A 190 -9.38 -11.67 4.02
C GLY A 190 -8.30 -12.74 3.78
N MET A 191 -7.16 -12.67 4.48
CA MET A 191 -6.12 -13.71 4.42
C MET A 191 -6.50 -14.95 5.25
N ASP A 192 -7.46 -14.84 6.16
CA ASP A 192 -7.96 -15.93 7.00
C ASP A 192 -8.88 -16.88 6.21
N GLU A 193 -9.65 -16.35 5.27
CA GLU A 193 -10.66 -17.09 4.50
C GLU A 193 -10.03 -18.05 3.45
N ASP A 194 -8.75 -17.86 3.11
CA ASP A 194 -8.01 -18.67 2.13
C ASP A 194 -7.41 -19.97 2.71
N GLN A 195 -7.79 -20.36 3.93
CA GLN A 195 -7.31 -21.55 4.65
C GLN A 195 -8.33 -22.71 4.74
N ASP A 196 -9.52 -22.55 4.17
CA ASP A 196 -10.53 -23.61 3.99
C ASP A 196 -10.57 -24.13 2.54
#